data_AF-A0A7E6EMZ4-F1
#
_entry.id   AF-A0A7E6EMZ4-F1
#
_cell.length_a   1.000
_cell.length_b   1.000
_cell.length_c   1.000
_cell.angle_alpha   90.00
_cell.angle_beta   90.00
_cell.angle_gamma   90.00
#
_symmetry.space_group_name_H-M   'P 1'
#
loop_
_entity.id
_entity.type
_entity.pdbx_description
1 polymer ?
#
loop_
_entity_poly.entity_id
_entity_poly.type
_entity_poly.pdbx_seq_one_letter_code
_entity_poly.pdbx_strand_id
1 'polypeptide(L)'
;MDPLKSIFLFSWCFYLASPNDLRSEGVKNFTQSGEILGGSATLSIEIENMKRPAVWSCGNKKYECDRSCAKGTEFQVSQSGNKSSLWMRRITNKCLTWKFLDDNVEGGIFHLKIN
;
A
#
# COMPACT_ATOMS: atom_id res chain seq x y z
N MET A 1 -34.81 -21.16 45.37
CA MET A 1 -34.39 -19.89 45.98
C MET A 1 -33.45 -19.23 45.00
N ASP A 2 -33.94 -18.26 44.24
CA ASP A 2 -33.07 -17.23 43.65
C ASP A 2 -32.81 -16.18 44.72
N PRO A 3 -31.64 -15.50 44.71
CA PRO A 3 -31.65 -14.26 43.95
C PRO A 3 -30.33 -13.87 43.24
N LEU A 4 -30.53 -13.08 42.17
CA LEU A 4 -29.74 -11.94 41.69
C LEU A 4 -28.55 -12.15 40.73
N LYS A 5 -28.89 -12.09 39.44
CA LYS A 5 -28.47 -11.09 38.44
C LYS A 5 -26.97 -10.76 38.33
N SER A 6 -26.34 -11.29 37.29
CA SER A 6 -25.42 -10.52 36.46
C SER A 6 -25.62 -10.90 35.00
N ILE A 7 -26.39 -10.08 34.30
CA ILE A 7 -26.58 -10.16 32.85
C ILE A 7 -25.41 -9.39 32.24
N PHE A 8 -24.38 -10.09 31.79
CA PHE A 8 -23.47 -9.59 30.77
C PHE A 8 -23.80 -10.31 29.48
N LEU A 9 -24.50 -9.59 28.61
CA LEU A 9 -24.91 -10.05 27.30
C LEU A 9 -23.69 -10.36 26.44
N PHE A 10 -23.80 -11.51 25.75
CA PHE A 10 -23.00 -11.93 24.62
C PHE A 10 -22.70 -10.77 23.67
N SER A 11 -21.43 -10.58 23.32
CA SER A 11 -21.05 -10.57 21.90
C SER A 11 -19.54 -10.60 21.77
N TRP A 12 -19.04 -11.71 21.22
CA TRP A 12 -17.79 -11.72 20.50
C TRP A 12 -17.82 -10.66 19.41
N CYS A 13 -16.97 -9.65 19.51
CA CYS A 13 -16.42 -8.99 18.34
C CYS A 13 -14.93 -8.77 18.58
N PHE A 14 -14.16 -9.84 18.41
CA PHE A 14 -12.80 -9.72 17.93
C PHE A 14 -12.85 -9.02 16.56
N TYR A 15 -12.74 -7.69 16.53
CA TYR A 15 -12.23 -7.01 15.33
C TYR A 15 -10.71 -6.84 15.50
N LEU A 16 -10.02 -7.97 15.60
CA LEU A 16 -8.67 -8.03 15.04
C LEU A 16 -8.89 -8.02 13.53
N ALA A 17 -8.84 -6.83 12.93
CA ALA A 17 -8.64 -6.75 11.49
C ALA A 17 -7.37 -7.56 11.21
N SER A 18 -7.55 -8.70 10.52
CA SER A 18 -6.44 -9.51 10.06
C SER A 18 -5.48 -8.58 9.31
N PRO A 19 -4.16 -8.61 9.58
CA PRO A 19 -3.21 -7.75 8.87
C PRO A 19 -3.14 -8.01 7.36
N ASN A 20 -3.90 -8.98 6.85
CA ASN A 20 -3.96 -9.42 5.46
C ASN A 20 -5.23 -9.02 4.71
N ASP A 21 -6.13 -8.21 5.27
CA ASP A 21 -7.32 -7.74 4.54
C ASP A 21 -6.98 -6.58 3.59
N LEU A 22 -6.02 -6.83 2.69
CA LEU A 22 -5.85 -6.04 1.46
C LEU A 22 -6.94 -6.52 0.50
N ARG A 23 -7.98 -5.72 0.31
CA ARG A 23 -8.95 -5.96 -0.77
C ARG A 23 -8.20 -5.86 -2.09
N SER A 24 -7.92 -7.01 -2.70
CA SER A 24 -7.36 -7.08 -4.06
C SER A 24 -8.43 -6.91 -5.14
N GLU A 25 -9.70 -6.81 -4.76
CA GLU A 25 -10.80 -6.52 -5.67
C GLU A 25 -10.62 -5.10 -6.21
N GLY A 26 -10.20 -4.97 -7.47
CA GLY A 26 -10.03 -3.68 -8.14
C GLY A 26 -8.64 -3.43 -8.72
N VAL A 27 -7.60 -4.18 -8.31
CA VAL A 27 -6.27 -3.99 -8.90
C VAL A 27 -6.18 -4.63 -10.27
N LYS A 28 -6.07 -3.80 -11.31
CA LYS A 28 -6.02 -4.25 -12.70
C LYS A 28 -4.63 -4.69 -13.13
N ASN A 29 -3.61 -3.90 -12.80
CA ASN A 29 -2.26 -4.12 -13.29
C ASN A 29 -1.21 -3.66 -12.27
N PHE A 30 -0.28 -4.54 -11.93
CA PHE A 30 0.96 -4.21 -11.22
C PHE A 30 2.14 -4.44 -12.15
N THR A 31 3.00 -3.43 -12.33
CA THR A 31 4.18 -3.53 -13.21
C THR A 31 5.44 -2.96 -12.58
N GLN A 32 6.59 -3.57 -12.90
CA GLN A 32 7.94 -3.09 -12.61
C GLN A 32 8.71 -2.93 -13.92
N SER A 33 9.50 -1.87 -14.02
CA SER A 33 10.51 -1.68 -15.06
C SER A 33 11.81 -1.16 -14.48
N GLY A 34 12.96 -1.54 -15.06
CA GLY A 34 14.30 -1.04 -14.70
C GLY A 34 15.19 -2.03 -13.94
N GLU A 35 16.43 -1.60 -13.66
CA GLU A 35 17.46 -2.34 -12.92
C GLU A 35 17.33 -2.08 -11.41
N ILE A 36 17.36 -3.13 -10.59
CA ILE A 36 16.98 -3.01 -9.18
C ILE A 36 18.18 -2.63 -8.32
N LEU A 37 19.06 -3.57 -7.96
CA LEU A 37 20.12 -3.30 -6.99
C LEU A 37 21.10 -2.26 -7.53
N GLY A 38 21.23 -1.12 -6.82
CA GLY A 38 22.05 0.01 -7.25
C GLY A 38 21.47 0.83 -8.41
N GLY A 39 20.52 0.26 -9.17
CA GLY A 39 19.86 0.87 -10.32
C GLY A 39 18.61 1.69 -9.98
N SER A 40 17.76 1.88 -10.97
CA SER A 40 16.46 2.56 -10.86
C SER A 40 15.32 1.68 -11.34
N ALA A 41 14.20 1.76 -10.63
CA ALA A 41 12.98 1.07 -11.02
C ALA A 41 11.75 1.97 -10.90
N THR A 42 10.72 1.64 -11.68
CA THR A 42 9.39 2.24 -11.55
C THR A 42 8.39 1.16 -11.18
N LEU A 43 7.65 1.38 -10.10
CA LEU A 43 6.47 0.62 -9.74
C LEU A 43 5.24 1.34 -10.25
N SER A 44 4.27 0.59 -10.76
CA SER A 44 2.97 1.15 -11.15
C SER A 44 1.84 0.23 -10.72
N ILE A 45 0.74 0.86 -10.32
CA ILE A 45 -0.52 0.21 -9.99
C ILE A 45 -1.67 0.96 -10.63
N GLU A 46 -2.67 0.21 -11.09
CA GLU A 46 -3.93 0.73 -11.56
C GLU A 46 -5.09 0.11 -10.78
N ILE A 47 -5.94 0.95 -10.18
CA ILE A 47 -7.12 0.58 -9.40
C ILE A 47 -8.32 1.39 -9.90
N GLU A 48 -9.45 0.75 -10.14
CA GLU A 48 -10.67 1.48 -10.50
C GLU A 48 -11.08 2.45 -9.39
N ASN A 49 -11.47 3.67 -9.75
CA ASN A 49 -11.94 4.69 -8.80
C ASN A 49 -10.94 5.01 -7.67
N MET A 50 -9.63 4.92 -7.97
CA MET A 50 -8.55 5.19 -7.02
C MET A 50 -8.74 6.53 -6.30
N LYS A 51 -8.80 6.48 -4.97
CA LYS A 51 -9.05 7.65 -4.13
C LYS A 51 -7.78 8.14 -3.46
N ARG A 52 -7.51 9.44 -3.54
CA ARG A 52 -6.36 10.07 -2.87
C ARG A 52 -6.59 10.16 -1.36
N PRO A 53 -5.54 10.03 -0.52
CA PRO A 53 -4.13 9.86 -0.88
C PRO A 53 -3.76 8.49 -1.45
N ALA A 54 -2.92 8.48 -2.49
CA ALA A 54 -2.23 7.27 -2.96
C ALA A 54 -0.88 7.13 -2.23
N VAL A 55 -0.68 6.02 -1.52
CA VAL A 55 0.45 5.83 -0.60
C VAL A 55 1.28 4.63 -0.99
N TRP A 56 2.57 4.84 -1.20
CA TRP A 56 3.58 3.80 -1.32
C TRP A 56 4.39 3.72 -0.03
N SER A 57 4.68 2.51 0.45
CA SER A 57 5.45 2.32 1.67
C SER A 57 6.39 1.11 1.65
N CYS A 58 7.52 1.24 2.32
CA CYS A 58 8.48 0.17 2.59
C CYS A 58 9.03 0.37 4.01
N GLY A 59 8.67 -0.51 4.95
CA GLY A 59 9.00 -0.33 6.36
C GLY A 59 8.53 1.05 6.85
N ASN A 60 9.46 1.87 7.35
CA ASN A 60 9.17 3.23 7.83
C ASN A 60 9.19 4.30 6.71
N LYS A 61 9.57 3.94 5.48
CA LYS A 61 9.53 4.87 4.35
C LYS A 61 8.11 4.94 3.80
N LYS A 62 7.56 6.14 3.68
CA LYS A 62 6.24 6.41 3.11
C LYS A 62 6.35 7.56 2.10
N TYR A 63 5.80 7.36 0.91
CA TYR A 63 5.70 8.38 -0.12
C TYR A 63 4.25 8.46 -0.58
N GLU A 64 3.67 9.65 -0.54
CA GLU A 64 2.25 9.85 -0.82
C GLU A 64 2.02 10.82 -1.97
N CYS A 65 0.87 10.68 -2.63
CA CYS A 65 0.30 11.72 -3.46
C CYS A 65 -1.15 11.99 -3.05
N ASP A 66 -1.37 13.20 -2.53
CA ASP A 66 -2.70 13.74 -2.22
C ASP A 66 -2.94 15.03 -3.02
N ARG A 67 -2.79 16.20 -2.37
CA ARG A 67 -2.77 17.51 -3.02
C ARG A 67 -1.49 17.73 -3.81
N SER A 68 -0.36 17.27 -3.27
CA SER A 68 0.95 17.28 -3.90
C SER A 68 1.57 15.89 -3.84
N CYS A 69 2.22 15.45 -4.92
CA CYS A 69 2.94 14.19 -4.91
C CYS A 69 4.35 14.36 -4.32
N ALA A 70 4.73 13.42 -3.46
CA ALA A 70 6.08 13.35 -2.89
C ALA A 70 7.12 13.22 -4.01
N LYS A 71 8.12 14.12 -3.99
CA LYS A 71 9.19 14.18 -4.98
C LYS A 71 10.51 14.51 -4.28
N GLY A 72 11.54 13.73 -4.59
CA GLY A 72 12.90 13.92 -4.11
C GLY A 72 13.91 13.64 -5.22
N THR A 73 15.20 13.70 -4.88
CA THR A 73 16.25 13.37 -5.83
C THR A 73 16.35 11.87 -6.10
N GLU A 74 15.90 11.01 -5.19
CA GLU A 74 16.01 9.54 -5.30
C GLU A 74 14.67 8.84 -5.50
N PHE A 75 13.57 9.59 -5.48
CA PHE A 75 12.22 9.04 -5.66
C PHE A 75 11.28 10.08 -6.25
N GLN A 76 10.23 9.61 -6.91
CA GLN A 76 9.13 10.45 -7.36
C GLN A 76 7.84 9.63 -7.39
N VAL A 77 6.82 10.13 -6.70
CA VAL A 77 5.45 9.63 -6.84
C VAL A 77 4.76 10.43 -7.93
N SER A 78 3.99 9.74 -8.76
CA SER A 78 3.04 10.35 -9.68
C SER A 78 1.68 9.66 -9.57
N GLN A 79 0.62 10.41 -9.86
CA GLN A 79 -0.73 9.88 -9.92
C GLN A 79 -1.54 10.59 -11.00
N SER A 80 -2.23 9.81 -11.82
CA SER A 80 -3.16 10.30 -12.83
C SER A 80 -4.39 9.39 -12.88
N GLY A 81 -5.55 9.93 -12.51
CA GLY A 81 -6.79 9.17 -12.37
C GLY A 81 -6.60 7.91 -11.52
N ASN A 82 -6.89 6.76 -12.14
CA ASN A 82 -6.85 5.41 -11.56
C ASN A 82 -5.44 4.81 -11.43
N LYS A 83 -4.40 5.53 -11.85
CA LYS A 83 -3.01 5.03 -11.87
C LYS A 83 -2.12 5.79 -10.92
N SER A 84 -1.34 5.07 -10.14
CA SER A 84 -0.23 5.61 -9.36
C SER A 84 1.08 4.94 -9.74
N SER A 85 2.17 5.70 -9.71
CA SER A 85 3.51 5.19 -9.94
C SER A 85 4.51 5.73 -8.90
N LEU A 86 5.48 4.89 -8.55
CA LEU A 86 6.63 5.24 -7.73
C LEU A 86 7.90 4.94 -8.53
N TRP A 87 8.59 6.00 -8.96
CA TRP A 87 9.95 5.90 -9.49
C TRP A 87 10.95 6.01 -8.34
N MET A 88 11.99 5.19 -8.37
CA MET A 88 13.09 5.18 -7.40
C MET A 88 14.42 4.94 -8.09
N ARG A 89 15.51 5.46 -7.52
CA ARG A 89 16.88 5.10 -7.90
C ARG A 89 17.73 4.74 -6.69
N ARG A 90 18.88 4.10 -6.94
CA ARG A 90 19.80 3.58 -5.91
C ARG A 90 19.09 2.62 -4.96
N ILE A 91 18.32 1.70 -5.51
CA ILE A 91 17.53 0.77 -4.70
C ILE A 91 18.50 -0.14 -3.93
N THR A 92 18.20 -0.31 -2.64
CA THR A 92 18.96 -1.15 -1.71
C THR A 92 18.14 -2.38 -1.34
N ASN A 93 18.81 -3.41 -0.82
CA ASN A 93 18.15 -4.61 -0.30
C ASN A 93 17.18 -4.34 0.88
N LYS A 94 17.19 -3.14 1.48
CA LYS A 94 16.27 -2.75 2.55
C LYS A 94 14.83 -2.54 2.06
N CYS A 95 14.64 -2.19 0.78
CA CYS A 95 13.32 -1.89 0.22
C CYS A 95 13.01 -2.66 -1.05
N LEU A 96 12.97 -3.98 -0.90
CA LEU A 96 12.54 -4.91 -1.95
C LEU A 96 11.05 -5.25 -1.88
N THR A 97 10.36 -4.89 -0.80
CA THR A 97 8.92 -5.08 -0.67
C THR A 97 8.25 -3.74 -0.44
N TRP A 98 7.31 -3.40 -1.32
CA TRP A 98 6.56 -2.16 -1.30
C TRP A 98 5.07 -2.45 -1.13
N LYS A 99 4.40 -1.71 -0.26
CA LYS A 99 2.95 -1.75 -0.13
C LYS A 99 2.36 -0.49 -0.75
N PHE A 100 1.31 -0.65 -1.55
CA PHE A 100 0.47 0.43 -2.01
C PHE A 100 -0.90 0.38 -1.33
N LEU A 101 -1.43 1.54 -0.96
CA LEU A 101 -2.82 1.73 -0.55
C LEU A 101 -3.34 3.07 -1.05
N ASP A 102 -4.62 3.11 -1.41
CA ASP A 102 -5.38 4.34 -1.61
C ASP A 102 -6.28 4.66 -0.38
N ASP A 103 -7.09 5.72 -0.43
CA ASP A 103 -7.98 6.12 0.67
C ASP A 103 -9.22 5.22 0.84
N ASN A 104 -9.52 4.36 -0.14
CA ASN A 104 -10.51 3.28 0.00
C ASN A 104 -9.90 2.02 0.64
N VAL A 105 -8.60 2.07 1.00
CA VAL A 105 -7.83 0.91 1.50
C VAL A 105 -7.68 -0.18 0.41
N GLU A 106 -7.76 0.19 -0.86
CA GLU A 106 -7.50 -0.69 -1.99
C GLU A 106 -6.02 -0.64 -2.37
N GLY A 107 -5.44 -1.80 -2.70
CA GLY A 107 -4.02 -1.86 -3.03
C GLY A 107 -3.42 -3.24 -2.98
N GLY A 108 -2.11 -3.29 -2.73
CA GLY A 108 -1.39 -4.56 -2.73
C GLY A 108 0.07 -4.44 -2.32
N ILE A 109 0.71 -5.61 -2.24
CA ILE A 109 2.13 -5.77 -1.92
C ILE A 109 2.89 -6.11 -3.21
N PHE A 110 3.99 -5.41 -3.42
CA PHE A 110 4.87 -5.54 -4.56
C PHE A 110 6.25 -6.00 -4.10
N HIS A 111 6.70 -7.15 -4.60
CA HIS A 111 8.05 -7.65 -4.37
C HIS A 111 8.91 -7.35 -5.60
N LEU A 112 9.95 -6.53 -5.43
CA LEU A 112 10.95 -6.23 -6.45
C LEU A 112 11.66 -7.51 -6.88
N LYS A 113 11.61 -7.83 -8.17
CA LYS A 113 12.39 -8.93 -8.73
C LYS A 113 13.81 -8.48 -8.99
N ILE A 114 14.76 -8.99 -8.21
CA ILE A 114 16.20 -8.80 -8.46
C ILE A 114 16.60 -9.83 -9.53
N ASN A 115 17.21 -9.35 -10.62
CA ASN A 115 17.88 -10.21 -11.60
C ASN A 115 19.31 -10.49 -11.16
#